data_AF-A0A419A7F3-F1
#
_entry.id   AF-A0A419A7F3-F1
#
_cell.length_a   1.000
_cell.length_b   1.000
_cell.length_c   1.000
_cell.angle_alpha   90.00
_cell.angle_beta   90.00
_cell.angle_gamma   90.00
#
_symmetry.space_group_name_H-M   'P 1'
#
loop_
_entity.id
_entity.type
_entity.pdbx_description
1 polymer ?
#
loop_
_entity_poly.entity_id
_entity_poly.type
_entity_poly.pdbx_seq_one_letter_code
_entity_poly.pdbx_strand_id
1 'polypeptide(L)'
;MQIAKLHPGLVQPHPDRAAIAQLEQAFLEEMLKYCGPKPMAGAFSGGAGEDHFGSFLVQHQAAILSSAIDFGLAARLDGGRG
;
A
#
# COMPACT_ATOMS: atom_id res chain seq x y z
N MET A 1 -17.26 22.68 45.17
CA MET A 1 -15.94 22.56 44.52
C MET A 1 -16.04 21.41 43.52
N GLN A 2 -16.27 21.70 42.24
CA GLN A 2 -16.33 20.68 41.18
C GLN A 2 -14.94 20.56 40.56
N ILE A 3 -14.26 19.46 40.87
CA ILE A 3 -13.05 19.05 40.15
C ILE A 3 -13.47 18.55 38.77
N ALA A 4 -13.25 19.38 37.75
CA ALA A 4 -13.43 19.00 36.36
C ALA A 4 -12.60 17.74 36.09
N LYS A 5 -13.26 16.65 35.68
CA LYS A 5 -12.57 15.47 35.16
C LYS A 5 -11.76 15.91 33.93
N LEU A 6 -10.44 15.93 34.05
CA LEU A 6 -9.57 15.88 32.89
C LEU A 6 -9.82 14.51 32.26
N HIS A 7 -10.63 14.47 31.20
CA HIS A 7 -10.63 13.33 30.31
C HIS A 7 -9.29 13.41 29.57
N PRO A 8 -8.35 12.47 29.77
CA PRO A 8 -7.17 12.43 28.92
C PRO A 8 -7.71 12.23 27.51
N GLY A 9 -7.57 13.25 26.67
CA GLY A 9 -7.84 13.12 25.25
C GLY A 9 -7.02 11.93 24.78
N LEU A 10 -7.70 10.86 24.37
CA LEU A 10 -7.06 9.70 23.79
C LEU A 10 -6.24 10.24 22.63
N VAL A 11 -4.91 10.25 22.78
CA VAL A 11 -4.00 10.42 21.65
C VAL A 11 -4.31 9.22 20.77
N GLN A 12 -5.18 9.41 19.79
CA GLN A 12 -5.44 8.42 18.78
C GLN A 12 -4.10 8.25 18.06
N PRO A 13 -3.47 7.06 18.08
CA PRO A 13 -2.21 6.87 17.39
C PRO A 13 -2.50 7.04 15.89
N HIS A 14 -2.10 8.17 15.33
CA HIS A 14 -2.08 8.31 13.89
C HIS A 14 -1.04 7.31 13.35
N PRO A 15 -1.41 6.48 12.36
CA PRO A 15 -0.51 5.51 11.82
C PRO A 15 0.73 6.22 11.27
N ASP A 16 1.92 5.66 11.56
CA ASP A 16 3.18 6.16 11.05
C ASP A 16 3.09 6.28 9.52
N ARG A 17 3.50 7.42 8.96
CA ARG A 17 3.52 7.65 7.51
C ARG A 17 4.31 6.56 6.78
N ALA A 18 5.39 6.06 7.38
CA ALA A 18 6.16 4.94 6.83
C ALA A 18 5.35 3.64 6.80
N ALA A 19 4.53 3.39 7.83
CA ALA A 19 3.65 2.22 7.88
C ALA A 19 2.50 2.31 6.87
N ILE A 20 1.92 3.50 6.68
CA ILE A 20 0.91 3.74 5.64
C ILE A 20 1.49 3.51 4.24
N ALA A 21 2.66 4.07 3.94
CA ALA A 21 3.29 3.89 2.63
C ALA A 21 3.58 2.41 2.32
N GLN A 22 4.03 1.64 3.32
CA GLN A 22 4.22 0.19 3.20
C GLN A 22 2.90 -0.56 2.99
N LEU A 23 1.83 -0.14 3.68
CA LEU A 23 0.51 -0.72 3.49
C LEU A 23 -0.04 -0.46 2.09
N GLU A 24 0.12 0.76 1.57
CA GLU A 24 -0.33 1.12 0.22
C GLU A 24 0.47 0.38 -0.85
N GLN A 25 1.79 0.21 -0.65
CA GLN A 25 2.60 -0.64 -1.51
C GLN A 25 2.09 -2.09 -1.47
N ALA A 26 1.91 -2.69 -0.29
CA ALA A 26 1.45 -4.07 -0.17
C ALA A 26 0.06 -4.28 -0.80
N PHE A 27 -0.84 -3.31 -0.65
CA PHE A 27 -2.13 -3.30 -1.32
C PHE A 27 -1.96 -3.31 -2.85
N LEU A 28 -1.08 -2.46 -3.38
CA LEU A 28 -0.79 -2.42 -4.81
C LEU A 28 -0.13 -3.70 -5.33
N GLU A 29 0.76 -4.33 -4.57
CA GLU A 29 1.34 -5.63 -4.92
C GLU A 29 0.26 -6.68 -5.13
N GLU A 30 -0.75 -6.74 -4.25
CA GLU A 30 -1.89 -7.64 -4.43
C GLU A 30 -2.75 -7.27 -5.64
N MET A 31 -3.04 -5.99 -5.84
CA MET A 31 -3.83 -5.56 -7.00
C MET A 31 -3.14 -5.92 -8.32
N LEU A 32 -1.83 -5.67 -8.43
CA LEU A 32 -1.04 -5.91 -9.63
C LEU A 32 -0.97 -7.40 -10.01
N LYS A 33 -1.14 -8.34 -9.08
CA LYS A 33 -1.27 -9.77 -9.43
C LYS A 33 -2.49 -10.05 -10.33
N TYR A 34 -3.53 -9.23 -10.23
CA TYR A 34 -4.77 -9.40 -10.99
C TYR A 34 -4.91 -8.41 -12.16
N CYS A 35 -4.51 -7.16 -11.95
CA CYS A 35 -4.66 -6.08 -12.93
C CYS A 35 -3.35 -5.69 -13.65
N GLY A 36 -2.21 -6.19 -13.19
CA GLY A 36 -0.92 -5.93 -13.79
C GLY A 36 -0.68 -6.67 -15.11
N PRO A 37 0.48 -6.41 -15.74
CA PRO A 37 0.89 -7.08 -16.97
C PRO A 37 0.88 -8.59 -16.77
N LYS A 38 0.20 -9.31 -17.67
CA LYS A 38 0.23 -10.77 -17.68
C LYS A 38 1.50 -11.26 -18.38
N PRO A 39 1.99 -12.46 -18.02
CA PRO A 39 3.13 -13.05 -18.70
C PRO A 39 2.95 -13.03 -20.22
N MET A 40 3.99 -12.62 -20.93
CA MET A 40 3.98 -12.61 -22.39
C MET A 40 4.10 -14.04 -22.91
N ALA A 41 3.38 -14.35 -23.98
CA ALA A 41 3.44 -15.65 -24.63
C ALA A 41 4.16 -15.57 -25.98
N GLY A 42 4.79 -16.68 -26.39
CA GLY A 42 5.41 -16.83 -27.71
C GLY A 42 6.87 -16.39 -27.77
N ALA A 43 7.38 -16.18 -28.99
CA ALA A 43 8.80 -15.94 -29.26
C ALA A 43 9.37 -14.62 -28.70
N PHE A 44 8.51 -13.74 -28.17
CA PHE A 44 8.89 -12.44 -27.59
C PHE A 44 8.71 -12.40 -26.06
N SER A 45 8.48 -13.55 -25.41
CA SER A 45 8.45 -13.62 -23.94
C SER A 45 9.86 -13.64 -23.34
N GLY A 46 9.96 -13.33 -22.05
CA GLY A 46 11.20 -13.47 -21.28
C GLY A 46 11.52 -14.93 -20.91
N GLY A 47 10.72 -15.90 -21.38
CA GLY A 47 10.90 -17.33 -21.11
C GLY A 47 10.91 -17.65 -19.61
N ALA A 48 11.67 -18.66 -19.21
CA ALA A 48 11.78 -19.05 -17.80
C ALA A 48 12.29 -17.92 -16.89
N GLY A 49 13.05 -16.96 -17.42
CA GLY A 49 13.51 -15.80 -16.66
C GLY A 49 12.37 -14.88 -16.22
N GLU A 50 11.33 -14.72 -17.05
CA GLU A 50 10.17 -13.89 -16.73
C GLU A 50 9.45 -14.37 -15.47
N ASP A 51 9.23 -15.69 -15.35
CA ASP A 51 8.62 -16.30 -14.17
C ASP A 51 9.49 -16.13 -12.92
N HIS A 52 10.81 -16.18 -13.07
CA HIS A 52 11.75 -15.99 -11.96
C HIS A 52 11.82 -14.54 -11.47
N PHE A 53 11.54 -13.55 -12.33
CA PHE A 53 11.59 -12.12 -11.99
C PHE A 53 10.22 -11.46 -11.82
N GLY A 54 9.13 -12.17 -12.09
CA GLY A 54 7.77 -11.62 -12.04
C GLY A 54 7.40 -11.00 -10.70
N SER A 55 7.75 -11.65 -9.58
CA SER A 55 7.49 -11.11 -8.24
C SER A 55 8.23 -9.81 -7.97
N PHE A 56 9.51 -9.73 -8.39
CA PHE A 56 10.31 -8.51 -8.23
C PHE A 56 9.76 -7.35 -9.07
N LEU A 57 9.32 -7.62 -10.29
CA LEU A 57 8.69 -6.62 -11.15
C LEU A 57 7.40 -6.07 -10.50
N VAL A 58 6.55 -6.94 -9.95
CA VAL A 58 5.33 -6.54 -9.23
C VAL A 58 5.67 -5.68 -8.00
N GLN A 59 6.63 -6.12 -7.17
CA GLN A 59 7.06 -5.36 -5.99
C GLN A 59 7.59 -3.97 -6.35
N HIS A 60 8.47 -3.89 -7.36
CA HIS A 60 9.03 -2.60 -7.78
C HIS A 60 7.97 -1.67 -8.37
N GLN A 61 7.07 -2.20 -9.18
CA GLN A 61 6.01 -1.39 -9.78
C GLN A 61 5.03 -0.90 -8.70
N ALA A 62 4.69 -1.72 -7.72
CA ALA A 62 3.90 -1.30 -6.58
C ALA A 62 4.58 -0.18 -5.77
N ALA A 63 5.88 -0.29 -5.51
CA ALA A 63 6.65 0.73 -4.80
C ALA A 63 6.70 2.06 -5.55
N ILE A 64 6.87 2.04 -6.88
CA ILE A 64 6.83 3.25 -7.70
C ILE A 64 5.43 3.87 -7.65
N LEU A 65 4.38 3.06 -7.82
CA LEU A 65 3.00 3.54 -7.84
C LEU A 65 2.56 4.11 -6.49
N SER A 66 2.90 3.48 -5.37
CA SER A 66 2.60 3.99 -4.03
C SER A 66 3.38 5.28 -3.70
N SER A 67 4.57 5.46 -4.29
CA SER A 67 5.32 6.72 -4.15
C SER A 67 4.75 7.87 -4.99
N ALA A 68 4.04 7.54 -6.07
CA ALA A 68 3.53 8.51 -7.04
C ALA A 68 2.08 8.94 -6.76
N ILE A 69 1.31 8.12 -6.06
CA ILE A 69 -0.13 8.30 -5.85
C ILE A 69 -0.47 8.01 -4.39
N ASP A 70 -1.18 8.94 -3.74
CA ASP A 70 -1.80 8.70 -2.44
C ASP A 70 -3.13 7.97 -2.65
N PHE A 71 -3.26 6.77 -2.08
CA PHE A 71 -4.47 5.95 -2.18
C PHE A 71 -5.49 6.30 -1.08
N GLY A 72 -5.11 7.15 -0.14
CA GLY A 72 -5.96 7.57 0.98
C GLY A 72 -6.28 6.44 1.95
N LEU A 73 -5.44 5.39 2.02
CA LEU A 73 -5.68 4.27 2.94
C LEU A 73 -5.60 4.73 4.40
N ALA A 74 -4.72 5.68 4.71
CA ALA A 74 -4.64 6.27 6.05
C ALA A 74 -5.97 6.84 6.53
N ALA A 75 -6.62 7.68 5.71
CA ALA A 75 -7.88 8.31 6.05
C ALA A 75 -9.02 7.29 6.24
N ARG A 76 -8.99 6.19 5.47
CA ARG A 76 -9.95 5.10 5.60
C ARG A 76 -9.77 4.30 6.89
N LEU A 77 -8.53 4.15 7.37
CA LEU A 77 -8.23 3.47 8.63
C LEU A 77 -8.50 4.35 9.86
N ASP A 78 -8.30 5.66 9.75
CA ASP A 78 -8.56 6.63 10.84
C ASP A 78 -10.07 6.91 11.05
N GLY A 79 -10.94 6.30 10.24
CA GLY A 79 -12.40 6.38 10.37
C GLY A 79 -13.06 7.53 9.62
N GLY A 80 -12.44 8.04 8.55
CA GLY A 80 -13.09 8.98 7.61
C GLY A 80 -13.48 10.34 8.20
N ARG A 81 -12.83 10.79 9.28
CA ARG A 81 -12.99 12.15 9.80
C ARG A 81 -12.02 13.10 9.09
N GLY A 82 -12.36 13.43 7.85
CA GLY A 82 -11.85 14.62 7.16
C GLY A 82 -12.62 15.86 7.58
#